data_AF-A0A7Y4RBA7-F1
#
_entry.id   AF-A0A7Y4RBA7-F1
#
_cell.length_a   1.000
_cell.length_b   1.000
_cell.length_c   1.000
_cell.angle_alpha   90.00
_cell.angle_beta   90.00
_cell.angle_gamma   90.00
#
_symmetry.space_group_name_H-M   'P 1'
#
loop_
_entity.id
_entity.type
_entity.pdbx_description
1 polymer ?
#
loop_
_entity_poly.entity_id
_entity_poly.type
_entity_poly.pdbx_seq_one_letter_code
_entity_poly.pdbx_strand_id
1 'polypeptide(L)'
;MANKPTTTDGIAPAVVIADVWSRTEPKYRRRATVLLIINVLLFAGMASVAYWLREGVASAPMSPDYWDKLVATFHPMPDTQHTPTGLSLGPISVEQVPMMIPVLGLVLAALISIPVLTAILYRFPCSVPFLLVVAFVAVMPWLAIALLGSCLLASVRPFRMRSRFASALMGLVPVIIYFFMASRQIERTVDVLANPADRVKIIAPLTLAVVASAVVMGIVLLTAHIVRYRPGAISPLLAILFLTPVALFEFKVGRDELHYRLLERGFGPSSEYFVQQEFDRIYEQTVQQLWASRQGEGLSYEQTRGQVLTQESGALDADVASVLAEYRKKAAAAADEFVKYFPDSRYACHALYVKARAMDLRADMASFRRDQVLEFYDDFPSDASRHEWERIEANGPGSPMAAAALLRLAQLDAREGAIDRAIGRLERLEQLPGASAPDAEGGWASAGPGSSTARRPAYAGLAIPRAKLSSDGSRLRGLFENNRDPALKDEPLRQFLALDAHDPQYTRRVERLRERFPESRLDDQLELAIAMAAPDAASKTELLERCATRPSSGDALADAVYQLGIAYAEEKRFAEARGAFERVLREHAESIWRGPAENQLRRIETVTAGAEP
;
A
#
# COMPACT_ATOMS: atom_id res chain seq x y z
N MET A 1 -35.28 -93.25 -3.95
CA MET A 1 -35.24 -91.91 -4.57
C MET A 1 -35.50 -90.88 -3.48
N ALA A 2 -34.46 -90.19 -3.02
CA ALA A 2 -34.54 -89.17 -1.97
C ALA A 2 -34.17 -87.81 -2.60
N ASN A 3 -35.07 -86.84 -2.51
CA ASN A 3 -34.87 -85.49 -3.04
C ASN A 3 -33.87 -84.72 -2.16
N LYS A 4 -32.78 -84.29 -2.77
CA LYS A 4 -31.76 -83.39 -2.19
C LYS A 4 -32.36 -81.97 -2.14
N PRO A 5 -32.40 -81.29 -0.99
CA PRO A 5 -32.80 -79.89 -0.92
C PRO A 5 -31.77 -79.04 -1.67
N THR A 6 -32.22 -78.31 -2.67
CA THR A 6 -31.48 -77.26 -3.35
C THR A 6 -31.15 -76.16 -2.34
N THR A 7 -29.88 -76.06 -1.96
CA THR A 7 -29.31 -74.88 -1.30
C THR A 7 -29.58 -73.69 -2.21
N THR A 8 -30.56 -72.87 -1.86
CA THR A 8 -30.72 -71.53 -2.41
C THR A 8 -29.45 -70.77 -2.05
N ASP A 9 -28.62 -70.50 -3.05
CA ASP A 9 -27.44 -69.63 -2.95
C ASP A 9 -27.90 -68.28 -2.39
N GLY A 10 -27.78 -68.14 -1.07
CA GLY A 10 -28.07 -66.91 -0.36
C GLY A 10 -27.09 -65.85 -0.84
N ILE A 11 -27.53 -65.04 -1.80
CA ILE A 11 -26.84 -63.82 -2.21
C ILE A 11 -26.69 -62.98 -0.94
N ALA A 12 -25.51 -63.02 -0.34
CA ALA A 12 -25.21 -62.24 0.85
C ALA A 12 -25.59 -60.78 0.54
N PRO A 13 -26.38 -60.12 1.40
CA PRO A 13 -26.86 -58.77 1.13
C PRO A 13 -25.65 -57.89 0.82
N ALA A 14 -25.68 -57.22 -0.34
CA ALA A 14 -24.58 -56.38 -0.79
C ALA A 14 -24.25 -55.37 0.31
N VAL A 15 -23.09 -55.55 0.96
CA VAL A 15 -22.65 -54.70 2.08
C VAL A 15 -22.57 -53.28 1.55
N VAL A 16 -23.48 -52.41 2.01
CA VAL A 16 -23.53 -51.01 1.61
C VAL A 16 -22.35 -50.29 2.27
N ILE A 17 -21.28 -50.07 1.51
CA ILE A 17 -20.09 -49.33 1.95
C ILE A 17 -20.47 -47.85 2.14
N ALA A 18 -20.80 -47.49 3.38
CA ALA A 18 -21.26 -46.14 3.72
C ALA A 18 -20.11 -45.11 3.79
N ASP A 19 -18.95 -45.49 4.33
CA ASP A 19 -17.77 -44.64 4.55
C ASP A 19 -16.45 -45.42 4.47
N VAL A 20 -15.30 -44.73 4.53
CA VAL A 20 -13.96 -45.36 4.50
C VAL A 20 -13.75 -46.35 5.66
N TRP A 21 -14.37 -46.09 6.81
CA TRP A 21 -14.22 -46.88 8.04
C TRP A 21 -15.11 -48.12 8.10
N SER A 22 -16.07 -48.27 7.18
CA SER A 22 -16.90 -49.47 7.04
C SER A 22 -16.09 -50.72 6.69
N ARG A 23 -14.83 -50.55 6.25
CA ARG A 23 -13.87 -51.65 6.07
C ARG A 23 -13.19 -51.98 7.39
N THR A 24 -13.49 -53.15 7.93
CA THR A 24 -13.01 -53.57 9.26
C THR A 24 -11.59 -54.13 9.26
N GLU A 25 -11.02 -54.51 8.10
CA GLU A 25 -9.68 -55.11 8.08
C GLU A 25 -8.60 -54.10 8.56
N PRO A 26 -7.69 -54.50 9.47
CA PRO A 26 -6.65 -53.62 10.03
C PRO A 26 -5.76 -52.93 8.98
N LYS A 27 -5.49 -53.61 7.86
CA LYS A 27 -4.67 -53.08 6.76
C LYS A 27 -5.29 -51.84 6.12
N TYR A 28 -6.60 -51.81 5.92
CA TYR A 28 -7.29 -50.65 5.35
C TYR A 28 -7.35 -49.49 6.33
N ARG A 29 -7.53 -49.77 7.63
CA ARG A 29 -7.51 -48.74 8.68
C ARG A 29 -6.15 -48.04 8.77
N ARG A 30 -5.05 -48.80 8.82
CA ARG A 30 -3.69 -48.23 8.85
C ARG A 30 -3.43 -47.36 7.62
N ARG A 31 -3.80 -47.84 6.42
CA ARG A 31 -3.67 -47.05 5.18
C ARG A 31 -4.50 -45.77 5.21
N ALA A 32 -5.74 -45.84 5.68
CA ALA A 32 -6.60 -44.67 5.81
C ALA A 32 -6.01 -43.63 6.78
N THR A 33 -5.49 -44.06 7.94
CA THR A 33 -4.82 -43.17 8.90
C THR A 33 -3.58 -42.51 8.30
N VAL A 34 -2.70 -43.29 7.65
CA VAL A 34 -1.48 -42.74 7.01
C VAL A 34 -1.85 -41.71 5.94
N LEU A 35 -2.82 -42.02 5.07
CA LEU A 35 -3.27 -41.10 4.03
C LEU A 35 -3.94 -39.85 4.61
N LEU A 36 -4.70 -40.00 5.71
CA LEU A 36 -5.29 -38.86 6.41
C LEU A 36 -4.21 -37.93 6.97
N ILE A 37 -3.16 -38.48 7.58
CA ILE A 37 -2.00 -37.69 8.07
C ILE A 37 -1.32 -36.96 6.91
N ILE A 38 -1.05 -37.65 5.80
CA ILE A 38 -0.47 -37.02 4.60
C ILE A 38 -1.36 -35.88 4.10
N ASN A 39 -2.69 -36.09 4.04
CA ASN A 39 -3.62 -35.06 3.62
C ASN A 39 -3.63 -33.86 4.57
N VAL A 40 -3.55 -34.09 5.89
CA VAL A 40 -3.44 -33.00 6.88
C VAL A 40 -2.16 -32.21 6.68
N LEU A 41 -1.02 -32.87 6.42
CA LEU A 41 0.26 -32.18 6.15
C LEU A 41 0.22 -31.36 4.86
N LEU A 42 -0.32 -31.93 3.77
CA LEU A 42 -0.51 -31.21 2.50
C LEU A 42 -1.44 -30.00 2.70
N PHE A 43 -2.51 -30.18 3.47
CA PHE A 43 -3.45 -29.09 3.78
C PHE A 43 -2.82 -28.02 4.68
N ALA A 44 -1.96 -28.38 5.62
CA ALA A 44 -1.19 -27.43 6.41
C ALA A 44 -0.22 -26.61 5.54
N GLY A 45 0.39 -27.23 4.53
CA GLY A 45 1.17 -26.52 3.50
C GLY A 45 0.32 -25.49 2.74
N MET A 46 -0.90 -25.86 2.35
CA MET A 46 -1.86 -24.95 1.71
C MET A 46 -2.30 -23.79 2.59
N ALA A 47 -2.60 -24.06 3.85
CA ALA A 47 -2.93 -23.04 4.84
C ALA A 47 -1.74 -22.10 5.08
N SER A 48 -0.52 -22.64 5.07
CA SER A 48 0.71 -21.84 5.14
C SER A 48 0.88 -20.96 3.91
N VAL A 49 0.55 -21.45 2.71
CA VAL A 49 0.51 -20.62 1.49
C VAL A 49 -0.53 -19.49 1.61
N ALA A 50 -1.73 -19.79 2.13
CA ALA A 50 -2.76 -18.77 2.33
C ALA A 50 -2.29 -17.67 3.30
N TYR A 51 -1.61 -18.05 4.38
CA TYR A 51 -0.98 -17.11 5.31
C TYR A 51 0.18 -16.35 4.67
N TRP A 52 1.04 -17.03 3.92
CA TRP A 52 2.18 -16.44 3.22
C TRP A 52 1.73 -15.41 2.17
N LEU A 53 0.66 -15.69 1.42
CA LEU A 53 0.09 -14.72 0.48
C LEU A 53 -0.40 -13.43 1.17
N ARG A 54 -0.69 -13.49 2.48
CA ARG A 54 -1.12 -12.34 3.28
C ARG A 54 0.05 -11.58 3.89
N GLU A 55 1.04 -12.29 4.43
CA GLU A 55 2.07 -11.70 5.29
C GLU A 55 3.48 -11.74 4.68
N GLY A 56 3.70 -12.51 3.62
CA GLY A 56 5.04 -12.78 3.05
C GLY A 56 5.93 -13.67 3.91
N VAL A 57 5.43 -14.17 5.05
CA VAL A 57 6.15 -15.05 5.97
C VAL A 57 5.72 -16.50 5.75
N ALA A 58 6.70 -17.39 5.55
CA ALA A 58 6.44 -18.79 5.15
C ALA A 58 5.68 -19.61 6.20
N SER A 59 5.72 -19.21 7.48
CA SER A 59 5.07 -19.94 8.58
C SER A 59 4.51 -18.99 9.62
N ALA A 60 3.22 -19.12 9.92
CA ALA A 60 2.53 -18.26 10.88
C ALA A 60 3.12 -18.30 12.30
N PRO A 61 3.35 -19.48 12.92
CA PRO A 61 3.86 -19.55 14.29
C PRO A 61 5.28 -19.03 14.46
N MET A 62 6.02 -18.78 13.38
CA MET A 62 7.38 -18.22 13.41
C MET A 62 7.38 -16.69 13.40
N SER A 63 6.24 -16.04 13.13
CA SER A 63 6.13 -14.59 13.21
C SER A 63 6.16 -14.15 14.68
N PRO A 64 6.97 -13.15 15.06
CA PRO A 64 7.00 -12.64 16.44
C PRO A 64 5.63 -12.15 16.90
N ASP A 65 4.87 -11.52 16.00
CA ASP A 65 3.54 -10.96 16.30
C ASP A 65 2.40 -11.94 15.99
N TYR A 66 2.66 -13.24 15.93
CA TYR A 66 1.66 -14.25 15.55
C TYR A 66 0.41 -14.20 16.44
N TRP A 67 0.62 -14.16 17.76
CA TRP A 67 -0.48 -14.18 18.73
C TRP A 67 -1.30 -12.91 18.68
N ASP A 68 -0.66 -11.76 18.52
CA ASP A 68 -1.34 -10.48 18.40
C ASP A 68 -2.21 -10.45 17.13
N LYS A 69 -1.68 -10.94 16.00
CA LYS A 69 -2.45 -11.11 14.75
C LYS A 69 -3.61 -12.08 14.92
N LEU A 70 -3.41 -13.20 15.61
CA LEU A 70 -4.48 -14.17 15.86
C LEU A 70 -5.58 -13.55 16.74
N VAL A 71 -5.23 -12.85 17.82
CA VAL A 71 -6.18 -12.14 18.69
C VAL A 71 -6.90 -11.03 17.91
N ALA A 72 -6.17 -10.29 17.07
CA ALA A 72 -6.73 -9.25 16.21
C ALA A 72 -7.84 -9.78 15.30
N THR A 73 -7.71 -11.02 14.80
CA THR A 73 -8.77 -11.63 13.98
C THR A 73 -10.09 -11.88 14.72
N PHE A 74 -10.07 -11.92 16.05
CA PHE A 74 -11.29 -12.06 16.87
C PHE A 74 -11.93 -10.72 17.21
N HIS A 75 -11.24 -9.59 17.02
CA HIS A 75 -11.86 -8.30 17.23
C HIS A 75 -12.92 -8.07 16.13
N PRO A 76 -14.20 -7.83 16.49
CA PRO A 76 -15.28 -7.58 15.54
C PRO A 76 -15.16 -6.18 14.87
N MET A 77 -14.08 -5.46 15.14
CA MET A 77 -13.74 -4.15 14.59
C MET A 77 -13.51 -4.25 13.06
N PRO A 78 -13.70 -3.14 12.32
CA PRO A 78 -13.74 -3.13 10.85
C PRO A 78 -12.38 -3.35 10.16
N ASP A 79 -11.36 -3.86 10.85
CA ASP A 79 -10.06 -4.09 10.21
C ASP A 79 -10.15 -5.30 9.27
N THR A 80 -10.54 -5.02 8.03
CA THR A 80 -10.82 -6.02 7.00
C THR A 80 -9.59 -6.86 6.65
N GLN A 81 -8.38 -6.46 7.08
CA GLN A 81 -7.11 -7.09 6.73
C GLN A 81 -7.04 -8.60 7.03
N HIS A 82 -7.71 -9.05 8.09
CA HIS A 82 -7.67 -10.45 8.52
C HIS A 82 -8.82 -11.31 7.98
N THR A 83 -9.73 -10.71 7.23
CA THR A 83 -10.86 -11.41 6.60
C THR A 83 -10.46 -11.96 5.23
N PRO A 84 -11.17 -12.98 4.69
CA PRO A 84 -10.94 -13.45 3.33
C PRO A 84 -11.11 -12.36 2.28
N THR A 85 -11.95 -11.36 2.55
CA THR A 85 -12.10 -10.14 1.74
C THR A 85 -10.87 -9.26 1.79
N GLY A 86 -10.22 -9.17 2.96
CA GLY A 86 -8.93 -8.51 3.12
C GLY A 86 -7.84 -9.03 2.18
N LEU A 87 -7.81 -10.35 1.93
CA LEU A 87 -6.87 -10.95 0.97
C LEU A 87 -7.06 -10.44 -0.46
N SER A 88 -8.28 -10.03 -0.84
CA SER A 88 -8.53 -9.42 -2.15
C SER A 88 -8.01 -7.98 -2.23
N LEU A 89 -7.95 -7.28 -1.09
CA LEU A 89 -7.55 -5.88 -0.98
C LEU A 89 -6.04 -5.73 -0.78
N GLY A 90 -5.40 -6.64 -0.04
CA GLY A 90 -3.97 -6.59 0.20
C GLY A 90 -3.39 -7.91 0.73
N PRO A 91 -2.06 -8.09 0.65
CA PRO A 91 -1.06 -7.15 0.12
C PRO A 91 -1.13 -6.99 -1.41
N ILE A 92 -1.52 -8.01 -2.16
CA ILE A 92 -1.68 -7.91 -3.61
C ILE A 92 -3.15 -7.67 -3.94
N SER A 93 -3.50 -6.41 -4.26
CA SER A 93 -4.85 -6.08 -4.69
C SER A 93 -5.21 -6.76 -6.01
N VAL A 94 -6.39 -7.38 -6.07
CA VAL A 94 -6.94 -7.99 -7.30
C VAL A 94 -7.17 -6.96 -8.41
N GLU A 95 -7.27 -5.68 -8.08
CA GLU A 95 -7.37 -4.60 -9.06
C GLU A 95 -6.05 -4.36 -9.77
N GLN A 96 -4.94 -4.49 -9.05
CA GLN A 96 -3.60 -4.28 -9.60
C GLN A 96 -3.12 -5.51 -10.37
N VAL A 97 -3.43 -6.71 -9.84
CA VAL A 97 -3.04 -8.00 -10.41
C VAL A 97 -4.27 -8.91 -10.52
N PRO A 98 -5.05 -8.83 -11.63
CA PRO A 98 -6.27 -9.63 -11.81
C PRO A 98 -6.05 -11.15 -11.72
N MET A 99 -4.84 -11.62 -12.03
CA MET A 99 -4.46 -13.04 -11.87
C MET A 99 -4.53 -13.54 -10.42
N MET A 100 -4.59 -12.66 -9.43
CA MET A 100 -4.86 -13.05 -8.04
C MET A 100 -6.27 -13.57 -7.83
N ILE A 101 -7.25 -13.21 -8.67
CA ILE A 101 -8.62 -13.71 -8.57
C ILE A 101 -8.66 -15.25 -8.63
N PRO A 102 -8.13 -15.91 -9.68
CA PRO A 102 -8.10 -17.36 -9.72
C PRO A 102 -7.17 -17.99 -8.67
N VAL A 103 -6.06 -17.35 -8.31
CA VAL A 103 -5.17 -17.87 -7.25
C VAL A 103 -5.90 -17.93 -5.91
N LEU A 104 -6.44 -16.80 -5.44
CA LEU A 104 -7.16 -16.71 -4.17
C LEU A 104 -8.43 -17.54 -4.19
N GLY A 105 -9.18 -17.52 -5.29
CA GLY A 105 -10.37 -18.34 -5.46
C GLY A 105 -10.08 -19.83 -5.30
N LEU A 106 -9.01 -20.35 -5.91
CA LEU A 106 -8.62 -21.75 -5.79
C LEU A 106 -8.06 -22.11 -4.41
N VAL A 107 -7.27 -21.23 -3.79
CA VAL A 107 -6.78 -21.43 -2.41
C VAL A 107 -7.96 -21.52 -1.44
N LEU A 108 -8.86 -20.54 -1.47
CA LEU A 108 -10.06 -20.54 -0.62
C LEU A 108 -10.96 -21.74 -0.92
N ALA A 109 -11.13 -22.11 -2.20
CA ALA A 109 -11.92 -23.27 -2.57
C ALA A 109 -11.37 -24.57 -1.96
N ALA A 110 -10.05 -24.71 -1.92
CA ALA A 110 -9.42 -25.86 -1.32
C ALA A 110 -9.50 -25.84 0.22
N LEU A 111 -9.33 -24.68 0.85
CA LEU A 111 -9.56 -24.49 2.29
C LEU A 111 -11.00 -24.83 2.71
N ILE A 112 -11.98 -24.57 1.86
CA ILE A 112 -13.39 -24.86 2.12
C ILE A 112 -13.75 -26.32 1.84
N SER A 113 -13.37 -26.83 0.66
CA SER A 113 -13.87 -28.12 0.19
C SER A 113 -13.28 -29.31 0.92
N ILE A 114 -12.00 -29.25 1.32
CA ILE A 114 -11.27 -30.38 1.90
C ILE A 114 -11.85 -30.81 3.28
N PRO A 115 -12.09 -29.90 4.25
CA PRO A 115 -12.71 -30.27 5.52
C PRO A 115 -14.09 -30.90 5.34
N VAL A 116 -14.93 -30.32 4.47
CA VAL A 116 -16.29 -30.80 4.20
C VAL A 116 -16.27 -32.18 3.54
N LEU A 117 -15.42 -32.38 2.53
CA LEU A 117 -15.23 -33.69 1.90
C LEU A 117 -14.72 -34.73 2.88
N THR A 118 -13.80 -34.34 3.78
CA THR A 118 -13.29 -35.22 4.83
C THR A 118 -14.39 -35.62 5.81
N ALA A 119 -15.26 -34.68 6.20
CA ALA A 119 -16.41 -34.97 7.06
C ALA A 119 -17.38 -35.98 6.40
N ILE A 120 -17.63 -35.84 5.09
CA ILE A 120 -18.52 -36.75 4.33
C ILE A 120 -17.88 -38.13 4.13
N LEU A 121 -16.58 -38.21 3.80
CA LEU A 121 -15.91 -39.44 3.39
C LEU A 121 -15.31 -40.24 4.56
N TYR A 122 -14.78 -39.54 5.57
CA TYR A 122 -14.05 -40.11 6.72
C TYR A 122 -14.78 -39.93 8.06
N ARG A 123 -15.94 -39.27 8.09
CA ARG A 123 -16.71 -38.83 9.28
C ARG A 123 -16.19 -37.52 9.89
N PHE A 124 -17.09 -36.84 10.60
CA PHE A 124 -16.86 -35.55 11.24
C PHE A 124 -15.58 -35.47 12.10
N PRO A 125 -15.23 -36.41 12.99
CA PRO A 125 -14.02 -36.26 13.81
C PRO A 125 -12.72 -36.18 12.98
N CYS A 126 -12.70 -36.76 11.79
CA CYS A 126 -11.54 -36.71 10.90
C CYS A 126 -11.36 -35.33 10.23
N SER A 127 -12.37 -34.44 10.24
CA SER A 127 -12.24 -33.08 9.70
C SER A 127 -11.70 -32.08 10.74
N VAL A 128 -11.75 -32.40 12.04
CA VAL A 128 -11.28 -31.51 13.12
C VAL A 128 -9.82 -31.03 12.93
N PRO A 129 -8.84 -31.90 12.57
CA PRO A 129 -7.49 -31.43 12.31
C PRO A 129 -7.40 -30.38 11.20
N PHE A 130 -8.23 -30.50 10.16
CA PHE A 130 -8.28 -29.52 9.07
C PHE A 130 -8.87 -28.19 9.55
N LEU A 131 -9.91 -28.22 10.40
CA LEU A 131 -10.48 -27.01 11.00
C LEU A 131 -9.46 -26.29 11.89
N LEU A 132 -8.66 -27.03 12.67
CA LEU A 132 -7.57 -26.45 13.47
C LEU A 132 -6.48 -25.82 12.59
N VAL A 133 -6.14 -26.46 11.47
CA VAL A 133 -5.20 -25.89 10.50
C VAL A 133 -5.74 -24.57 9.91
N VAL A 134 -7.03 -24.48 9.55
CA VAL A 134 -7.61 -23.20 9.08
C VAL A 134 -7.58 -22.15 10.19
N ALA A 135 -7.92 -22.51 11.43
CA ALA A 135 -7.97 -21.57 12.54
C ALA A 135 -6.57 -21.02 12.90
N PHE A 136 -5.57 -21.90 13.03
CA PHE A 136 -4.26 -21.54 13.60
C PHE A 136 -3.16 -21.35 12.56
N VAL A 137 -3.14 -22.12 11.47
CA VAL A 137 -2.08 -22.01 10.44
C VAL A 137 -2.45 -20.94 9.41
N ALA A 138 -3.68 -20.95 8.90
CA ALA A 138 -4.14 -19.89 7.99
C ALA A 138 -4.55 -18.61 8.74
N VAL A 139 -4.70 -18.67 10.06
CA VAL A 139 -5.11 -17.54 10.92
C VAL A 139 -6.46 -16.96 10.45
N MET A 140 -7.45 -17.85 10.30
CA MET A 140 -8.82 -17.54 9.86
C MET A 140 -9.87 -18.24 10.76
N PRO A 141 -9.99 -17.85 12.04
CA PRO A 141 -10.88 -18.53 12.98
C PRO A 141 -12.36 -18.44 12.60
N TRP A 142 -12.82 -17.31 12.04
CA TRP A 142 -14.21 -17.16 11.59
C TRP A 142 -14.57 -18.10 10.44
N LEU A 143 -13.65 -18.27 9.48
CA LEU A 143 -13.81 -19.26 8.41
C LEU A 143 -13.83 -20.69 9.00
N ALA A 144 -12.97 -20.99 9.98
CA ALA A 144 -12.97 -22.29 10.65
C ALA A 144 -14.29 -22.58 11.38
N ILE A 145 -14.92 -21.58 12.02
CA ILE A 145 -16.24 -21.68 12.65
C ILE A 145 -17.33 -21.93 11.60
N ALA A 146 -17.32 -21.20 10.48
CA ALA A 146 -18.25 -21.44 9.38
C ALA A 146 -18.08 -22.86 8.83
N LEU A 147 -16.84 -23.31 8.64
CA LEU A 147 -16.51 -24.66 8.18
C LEU A 147 -16.89 -25.75 9.18
N LEU A 148 -16.83 -25.48 10.48
CA LEU A 148 -17.34 -26.37 11.52
C LEU A 148 -18.85 -26.59 11.31
N GLY A 149 -19.61 -25.50 11.14
CA GLY A 149 -21.03 -25.56 10.79
C GLY A 149 -21.29 -26.34 9.51
N SER A 150 -20.48 -26.11 8.47
CA SER A 150 -20.53 -26.83 7.19
C SER A 150 -20.29 -28.33 7.35
N CYS A 151 -19.27 -28.72 8.11
CA CYS A 151 -18.94 -30.12 8.38
C CYS A 151 -20.04 -30.83 9.18
N LEU A 152 -20.65 -30.13 10.15
CA LEU A 152 -21.77 -30.64 10.94
C LEU A 152 -23.00 -30.85 10.04
N LEU A 153 -23.41 -29.85 9.27
CA LEU A 153 -24.55 -29.96 8.34
C LEU A 153 -24.36 -31.10 7.33
N ALA A 154 -23.16 -31.26 6.78
CA ALA A 154 -22.86 -32.33 5.84
C ALA A 154 -22.86 -33.74 6.48
N SER A 155 -22.67 -33.84 7.80
CA SER A 155 -22.54 -35.12 8.53
C SER A 155 -23.84 -35.58 9.21
N VAL A 156 -24.73 -34.64 9.55
CA VAL A 156 -25.93 -34.90 10.34
C VAL A 156 -27.04 -35.57 9.51
N ARG A 157 -27.68 -36.61 10.07
CA ARG A 157 -28.64 -37.50 9.37
C ARG A 157 -29.77 -36.79 8.60
N PRO A 158 -30.53 -35.82 9.16
CA PRO A 158 -31.60 -35.15 8.42
C PRO A 158 -31.15 -34.46 7.14
N PHE A 159 -29.88 -34.04 7.04
CA PHE A 159 -29.33 -33.37 5.86
C PHE A 159 -28.49 -34.30 4.97
N ARG A 160 -28.27 -35.54 5.40
CA ARG A 160 -27.56 -36.57 4.63
C ARG A 160 -28.48 -37.14 3.56
N MET A 161 -28.64 -36.41 2.47
CA MET A 161 -29.42 -36.84 1.32
C MET A 161 -28.83 -38.09 0.67
N ARG A 162 -29.65 -38.84 -0.06
CA ARG A 162 -29.21 -40.00 -0.85
C ARG A 162 -28.10 -39.63 -1.85
N SER A 163 -28.15 -38.40 -2.38
CA SER A 163 -27.06 -37.81 -3.16
C SER A 163 -26.03 -37.16 -2.22
N ARG A 164 -24.80 -37.70 -2.22
CA ARG A 164 -23.68 -37.14 -1.45
C ARG A 164 -23.28 -35.75 -1.95
N PHE A 165 -23.47 -35.49 -3.24
CA PHE A 165 -23.21 -34.18 -3.82
C PHE A 165 -24.18 -33.12 -3.28
N ALA A 166 -25.48 -33.45 -3.17
CA ALA A 166 -26.46 -32.55 -2.57
C ALA A 166 -26.13 -32.26 -1.09
N SER A 167 -25.68 -33.27 -0.34
CA SER A 167 -25.22 -33.09 1.04
C SER A 167 -23.99 -32.16 1.13
N ALA A 168 -23.07 -32.26 0.16
CA ALA A 168 -21.90 -31.39 0.07
C ALA A 168 -22.28 -29.93 -0.24
N LEU A 169 -23.22 -29.71 -1.18
CA LEU A 169 -23.76 -28.38 -1.47
C LEU A 169 -24.48 -27.77 -0.27
N MET A 170 -25.29 -28.54 0.44
CA MET A 170 -25.92 -28.09 1.70
C MET A 170 -24.87 -27.74 2.75
N GLY A 171 -23.75 -28.48 2.79
CA GLY A 171 -22.60 -28.16 3.61
C GLY A 171 -21.98 -26.80 3.29
N LEU A 172 -22.08 -26.28 2.06
CA LEU A 172 -21.50 -24.97 1.70
C LEU A 172 -22.31 -23.77 2.23
N VAL A 173 -23.56 -23.96 2.67
CA VAL A 173 -24.46 -22.85 3.07
C VAL A 173 -23.86 -21.94 4.15
N PRO A 174 -23.30 -22.43 5.27
CA PRO A 174 -22.69 -21.57 6.29
C PRO A 174 -21.54 -20.71 5.76
N VAL A 175 -20.71 -21.26 4.87
CA VAL A 175 -19.59 -20.53 4.24
C VAL A 175 -20.10 -19.46 3.29
N ILE A 176 -21.16 -19.73 2.52
CA ILE A 176 -21.79 -18.73 1.64
C ILE A 176 -22.34 -17.56 2.47
N ILE A 177 -23.02 -17.85 3.59
CA ILE A 177 -23.52 -16.82 4.51
C ILE A 177 -22.34 -16.01 5.07
N TYR A 178 -21.26 -16.67 5.50
CA TYR A 178 -20.08 -15.99 5.99
C TYR A 178 -19.45 -15.06 4.94
N PHE A 179 -19.27 -15.52 3.70
CA PHE A 179 -18.74 -14.69 2.61
C PHE A 179 -19.66 -13.51 2.28
N PHE A 180 -20.97 -13.71 2.31
CA PHE A 180 -21.94 -12.62 2.12
C PHE A 180 -21.89 -11.58 3.23
N MET A 181 -21.70 -12.00 4.49
CA MET A 181 -21.51 -11.07 5.60
C MET A 181 -20.18 -10.31 5.49
N ALA A 182 -19.10 -11.01 5.13
CA ALA A 182 -17.79 -10.40 4.91
C ALA A 182 -17.82 -9.39 3.75
N SER A 183 -18.52 -9.69 2.66
CA SER A 183 -18.64 -8.76 1.53
C SER A 183 -19.39 -7.48 1.88
N ARG A 184 -20.38 -7.54 2.79
CA ARG A 184 -21.11 -6.36 3.27
C ARG A 184 -20.27 -5.45 4.17
N GLN A 185 -19.26 -5.98 4.85
CA GLN A 185 -18.37 -5.15 5.67
C GLN A 185 -17.49 -4.24 4.79
N ILE A 186 -17.12 -4.69 3.57
CA ILE A 186 -16.36 -3.89 2.61
C ILE A 186 -17.12 -2.61 2.22
N GLU A 187 -18.45 -2.69 2.05
CA GLU A 187 -19.25 -1.55 1.58
C GLU A 187 -19.07 -0.31 2.46
N ARG A 188 -18.85 -0.48 3.78
CA ARG A 188 -18.67 0.64 4.72
C ARG A 188 -17.28 1.27 4.67
N THR A 189 -16.26 0.50 4.32
CA THR A 189 -14.87 1.00 4.23
C THR A 189 -14.61 1.64 2.87
N VAL A 190 -15.38 1.26 1.86
CA VAL A 190 -15.11 1.52 0.45
C VAL A 190 -16.19 2.42 -0.20
N ASP A 191 -16.88 3.24 0.60
CA ASP A 191 -17.83 4.26 0.09
C ASP A 191 -17.19 5.24 -0.92
N VAL A 192 -15.86 5.24 -1.04
CA VAL A 192 -15.07 6.03 -2.00
C VAL A 192 -15.01 5.41 -3.41
N LEU A 193 -15.24 4.10 -3.60
CA LEU A 193 -15.31 3.54 -4.98
C LEU A 193 -16.70 3.75 -5.57
N ALA A 194 -16.80 4.77 -6.41
CA ALA A 194 -17.99 5.15 -7.15
C ALA A 194 -18.41 4.12 -8.24
N ASN A 195 -17.52 3.21 -8.65
CA ASN A 195 -17.78 2.32 -9.78
C ASN A 195 -18.25 0.90 -9.33
N PRO A 196 -19.47 0.46 -9.71
CA PRO A 196 -19.96 -0.89 -9.38
C PRO A 196 -19.09 -2.00 -9.99
N ALA A 197 -18.38 -1.75 -11.09
CA ALA A 197 -17.51 -2.73 -11.72
C ALA A 197 -16.33 -3.14 -10.82
N ASP A 198 -15.78 -2.21 -10.05
CA ASP A 198 -14.65 -2.47 -9.17
C ASP A 198 -15.06 -3.27 -7.93
N ARG A 199 -16.28 -3.02 -7.43
CA ARG A 199 -16.90 -3.86 -6.37
C ARG A 199 -17.00 -5.32 -6.78
N VAL A 200 -17.38 -5.59 -8.04
CA VAL A 200 -17.47 -6.97 -8.56
C VAL A 200 -16.10 -7.64 -8.58
N LYS A 201 -15.03 -6.91 -8.94
CA LYS A 201 -13.66 -7.48 -8.95
C LYS A 201 -13.20 -7.89 -7.56
N ILE A 202 -13.50 -7.09 -6.54
CA ILE A 202 -13.12 -7.38 -5.14
C ILE A 202 -13.83 -8.65 -4.61
N ILE A 203 -15.10 -8.86 -5.01
CA ILE A 203 -15.91 -10.02 -4.60
C ILE A 203 -15.60 -11.27 -5.46
N ALA A 204 -15.06 -11.09 -6.67
CA ALA A 204 -14.82 -12.18 -7.62
C ALA A 204 -14.05 -13.39 -7.05
N PRO A 205 -12.99 -13.25 -6.23
CA PRO A 205 -12.29 -14.39 -5.64
C PRO A 205 -13.20 -15.24 -4.74
N LEU A 206 -14.09 -14.62 -3.97
CA LEU A 206 -15.02 -15.32 -3.08
C LEU A 206 -16.07 -16.10 -3.86
N THR A 207 -16.66 -15.45 -4.88
CA THR A 207 -17.63 -16.11 -5.78
C THR A 207 -16.98 -17.28 -6.50
N LEU A 208 -15.76 -17.08 -7.01
CA LEU A 208 -14.98 -18.13 -7.66
C LEU A 208 -14.66 -19.26 -6.68
N ALA A 209 -14.33 -18.96 -5.42
CA ALA A 209 -14.05 -19.96 -4.40
C ALA A 209 -15.25 -20.88 -4.12
N VAL A 210 -16.47 -20.33 -4.07
CA VAL A 210 -17.71 -21.11 -3.87
C VAL A 210 -17.97 -22.01 -5.09
N VAL A 211 -17.90 -21.46 -6.30
CA VAL A 211 -18.11 -22.21 -7.54
C VAL A 211 -17.06 -23.31 -7.70
N ALA A 212 -15.78 -22.98 -7.52
CA ALA A 212 -14.68 -23.93 -7.60
C ALA A 212 -14.79 -25.00 -6.51
N SER A 213 -15.21 -24.66 -5.29
CA SER A 213 -15.47 -25.65 -4.23
C SER A 213 -16.51 -26.68 -4.66
N ALA A 214 -17.63 -26.23 -5.23
CA ALA A 214 -18.69 -27.12 -5.70
C ALA A 214 -18.19 -28.06 -6.81
N VAL A 215 -17.43 -27.54 -7.77
CA VAL A 215 -16.82 -28.33 -8.86
C VAL A 215 -15.84 -29.37 -8.29
N VAL A 216 -14.92 -28.95 -7.42
CA VAL A 216 -13.95 -29.83 -6.76
C VAL A 216 -14.65 -30.94 -5.99
N MET A 217 -15.68 -30.60 -5.20
CA MET A 217 -16.47 -31.60 -4.47
C MET A 217 -17.12 -32.61 -5.42
N GLY A 218 -17.69 -32.15 -6.54
CA GLY A 218 -18.25 -33.01 -7.57
C GLY A 218 -17.23 -33.99 -8.15
N ILE A 219 -16.05 -33.50 -8.54
CA ILE A 219 -14.96 -34.31 -9.10
C ILE A 219 -14.45 -35.32 -8.07
N VAL A 220 -14.22 -34.91 -6.83
CA VAL A 220 -13.73 -35.79 -5.76
C VAL A 220 -14.75 -36.88 -5.46
N LEU A 221 -16.04 -36.54 -5.33
CA LEU A 221 -17.10 -37.50 -5.05
C LEU A 221 -17.32 -38.47 -6.23
N LEU A 222 -17.25 -37.99 -7.47
CA LEU A 222 -17.32 -38.82 -8.67
C LEU A 222 -16.14 -39.80 -8.73
N THR A 223 -14.92 -39.30 -8.51
CA THR A 223 -13.71 -40.14 -8.47
C THR A 223 -13.78 -41.16 -7.34
N ALA A 224 -14.22 -40.75 -6.15
CA ALA A 224 -14.43 -41.64 -5.01
C ALA A 224 -15.48 -42.70 -5.33
N HIS A 225 -16.55 -42.35 -6.06
CA HIS A 225 -17.55 -43.30 -6.52
C HIS A 225 -16.96 -44.33 -7.49
N ILE A 226 -16.23 -43.88 -8.51
CA ILE A 226 -15.57 -44.73 -9.53
C ILE A 226 -14.60 -45.71 -8.86
N VAL A 227 -13.79 -45.23 -7.91
CA VAL A 227 -12.78 -46.06 -7.22
C VAL A 227 -13.37 -46.78 -6.00
N ARG A 228 -14.70 -46.85 -5.87
CA ARG A 228 -15.42 -47.54 -4.78
C ARG A 228 -14.90 -47.15 -3.38
N TYR A 229 -14.66 -45.86 -3.18
CA TYR A 229 -14.22 -45.22 -1.95
C TYR A 229 -12.92 -45.80 -1.37
N ARG A 230 -11.96 -46.17 -2.23
CA ARG A 230 -10.61 -46.51 -1.74
C ARG A 230 -9.91 -45.23 -1.26
N PRO A 231 -9.40 -45.19 -0.02
CA PRO A 231 -8.87 -43.97 0.59
C PRO A 231 -7.69 -43.35 -0.19
N GLY A 232 -6.93 -44.15 -0.94
CA GLY A 232 -5.76 -43.68 -1.69
C GLY A 232 -6.06 -42.88 -2.96
N ALA A 233 -7.28 -42.90 -3.48
CA ALA A 233 -7.60 -42.19 -4.72
C ALA A 233 -7.75 -40.67 -4.53
N ILE A 234 -7.99 -40.22 -3.29
CA ILE A 234 -8.29 -38.81 -2.99
C ILE A 234 -7.01 -38.00 -2.86
N SER A 235 -5.95 -38.57 -2.27
CA SER A 235 -4.69 -37.84 -2.00
C SER A 235 -4.02 -37.25 -3.26
N PRO A 236 -3.92 -37.96 -4.41
CA PRO A 236 -3.37 -37.36 -5.63
C PRO A 236 -4.20 -36.18 -6.14
N LEU A 237 -5.53 -36.27 -6.05
CA LEU A 237 -6.43 -35.19 -6.46
C LEU A 237 -6.27 -33.96 -5.57
N LEU A 238 -6.11 -34.16 -4.26
CA LEU A 238 -5.80 -33.09 -3.32
C LEU A 238 -4.43 -32.45 -3.59
N ALA A 239 -3.43 -33.26 -3.94
CA ALA A 239 -2.10 -32.75 -4.30
C ALA A 239 -2.15 -31.88 -5.58
N ILE A 240 -2.93 -32.27 -6.59
CA ILE A 240 -3.15 -31.47 -7.80
C ILE A 240 -3.86 -30.16 -7.45
N LEU A 241 -4.92 -30.24 -6.62
CA LEU A 241 -5.67 -29.08 -6.17
C LEU A 241 -4.80 -28.09 -5.38
N PHE A 242 -3.79 -28.58 -4.65
CA PHE A 242 -2.78 -27.77 -3.96
C PHE A 242 -1.76 -27.16 -4.93
N LEU A 243 -1.20 -27.97 -5.82
CA LEU A 243 -0.14 -27.53 -6.72
C LEU A 243 -0.62 -26.47 -7.71
N THR A 244 -1.88 -26.55 -8.14
CA THR A 244 -2.45 -25.65 -9.16
C THR A 244 -2.41 -24.16 -8.76
N PRO A 245 -2.99 -23.72 -7.62
CA PRO A 245 -2.91 -22.31 -7.21
C PRO A 245 -1.49 -21.84 -6.93
N VAL A 246 -0.63 -22.70 -6.35
CA VAL A 246 0.78 -22.37 -6.09
C VAL A 246 1.53 -22.15 -7.39
N ALA A 247 1.40 -23.05 -8.36
CA ALA A 247 2.01 -22.90 -9.68
C ALA A 247 1.45 -21.66 -10.40
N LEU A 248 0.14 -21.43 -10.34
CA LEU A 248 -0.48 -20.25 -10.94
C LEU A 248 0.09 -18.96 -10.34
N PHE A 249 0.25 -18.90 -9.02
CA PHE A 249 0.88 -17.77 -8.34
C PHE A 249 2.32 -17.56 -8.80
N GLU A 250 3.16 -18.60 -8.74
CA GLU A 250 4.59 -18.48 -9.08
C GLU A 250 4.81 -18.05 -10.53
N PHE A 251 4.03 -18.59 -11.48
CA PHE A 251 4.20 -18.28 -12.90
C PHE A 251 3.49 -17.00 -13.36
N LYS A 252 2.39 -16.60 -12.71
CA LYS A 252 1.54 -15.49 -13.20
C LYS A 252 1.54 -14.27 -12.30
N VAL A 253 2.01 -14.37 -11.07
CA VAL A 253 2.10 -13.25 -10.13
C VAL A 253 3.57 -13.03 -9.79
N GLY A 254 4.21 -14.03 -9.18
CA GLY A 254 5.61 -14.02 -8.76
C GLY A 254 5.78 -13.64 -7.29
N ARG A 255 6.84 -14.15 -6.66
CA ARG A 255 7.20 -13.82 -5.26
C ARG A 255 7.63 -12.37 -5.11
N ASP A 256 8.32 -11.84 -6.12
CA ASP A 256 8.78 -10.46 -6.16
C ASP A 256 7.60 -9.49 -6.11
N GLU A 257 6.48 -9.79 -6.78
CA GLU A 257 5.24 -9.01 -6.65
C GLU A 257 4.74 -8.99 -5.20
N LEU A 258 4.64 -10.15 -4.54
CA LEU A 258 4.17 -10.23 -3.14
C LEU A 258 5.05 -9.41 -2.20
N HIS A 259 6.37 -9.64 -2.23
CA HIS A 259 7.31 -8.96 -1.34
C HIS A 259 7.39 -7.47 -1.62
N TYR A 260 7.31 -7.05 -2.89
CA TYR A 260 7.25 -5.63 -3.23
C TYR A 260 5.96 -4.97 -2.72
N ARG A 261 4.81 -5.63 -2.86
CA ARG A 261 3.54 -5.07 -2.36
C ARG A 261 3.51 -4.98 -0.84
N LEU A 262 4.16 -5.90 -0.14
CA LEU A 262 4.36 -5.79 1.30
C LEU A 262 5.27 -4.61 1.67
N LEU A 263 6.36 -4.39 0.92
CA LEU A 263 7.23 -3.23 1.07
C LEU A 263 6.47 -1.92 0.82
N GLU A 264 5.73 -1.82 -0.29
CA GLU A 264 4.93 -0.66 -0.66
C GLU A 264 3.81 -0.38 0.35
N ARG A 265 3.15 -1.44 0.85
CA ARG A 265 2.13 -1.30 1.88
C ARG A 265 2.72 -0.86 3.23
N GLY A 266 3.93 -1.31 3.57
CA GLY A 266 4.58 -0.98 4.82
C GLY A 266 5.28 0.39 4.84
N PHE A 267 5.79 0.84 3.69
CA PHE A 267 6.67 2.01 3.61
C PHE A 267 6.41 2.95 2.41
N GLY A 268 5.43 2.64 1.56
CA GLY A 268 5.07 3.46 0.41
C GLY A 268 4.26 4.72 0.80
N PRO A 269 3.90 5.59 -0.15
CA PRO A 269 3.11 6.80 0.15
C PRO A 269 1.76 6.52 0.78
N SER A 270 1.16 5.38 0.45
CA SER A 270 -0.12 4.93 1.00
C SER A 270 0.04 4.00 2.19
N SER A 271 1.27 3.72 2.66
CA SER A 271 1.42 2.97 3.91
C SER A 271 0.73 3.79 4.98
N GLU A 272 -0.27 3.20 5.63
CA GLU A 272 -0.97 3.86 6.72
C GLU A 272 0.05 4.30 7.73
N TYR A 273 0.38 5.59 7.72
CA TYR A 273 0.60 6.39 8.90
C TYR A 273 1.57 5.78 9.92
N PHE A 274 2.56 4.96 9.55
CA PHE A 274 3.44 4.34 10.56
C PHE A 274 4.03 5.42 11.45
N VAL A 275 4.45 6.55 10.85
CA VAL A 275 4.98 7.67 11.63
C VAL A 275 3.88 8.51 12.28
N GLN A 276 2.71 8.72 11.66
CA GLN A 276 1.65 9.55 12.26
C GLN A 276 0.87 8.82 13.38
N GLN A 277 0.49 7.56 13.19
CA GLN A 277 -0.15 6.72 14.21
C GLN A 277 0.78 6.45 15.39
N GLU A 278 2.05 6.12 15.15
CA GLU A 278 3.01 5.97 16.25
C GLU A 278 3.24 7.31 16.95
N PHE A 279 3.25 8.41 16.20
CA PHE A 279 3.38 9.72 16.80
C PHE A 279 2.19 10.09 17.69
N ASP A 280 0.95 9.95 17.23
CA ASP A 280 -0.24 10.22 18.06
C ASP A 280 -0.19 9.40 19.35
N ARG A 281 0.21 8.14 19.23
CA ARG A 281 0.41 7.27 20.38
C ARG A 281 1.53 7.75 21.30
N ILE A 282 2.68 8.15 20.76
CA ILE A 282 3.83 8.64 21.54
C ILE A 282 3.49 9.95 22.23
N TYR A 283 2.87 10.87 21.50
CA TYR A 283 2.38 12.13 22.04
C TYR A 283 1.41 11.89 23.20
N GLU A 284 0.37 11.08 23.02
CA GLU A 284 -0.57 10.76 24.10
C GLU A 284 0.11 10.00 25.26
N GLN A 285 1.06 9.10 24.99
CA GLN A 285 1.84 8.43 26.02
C GLN A 285 2.71 9.41 26.82
N THR A 286 3.38 10.36 26.17
CA THR A 286 4.20 11.39 26.81
C THR A 286 3.33 12.33 27.64
N VAL A 287 2.17 12.75 27.12
CA VAL A 287 1.18 13.53 27.86
C VAL A 287 0.69 12.76 29.08
N GLN A 288 0.36 11.48 28.94
CA GLN A 288 -0.12 10.63 30.02
C GLN A 288 0.95 10.41 31.10
N GLN A 289 2.21 10.16 30.71
CA GLN A 289 3.34 9.99 31.64
C GLN A 289 3.62 11.27 32.43
N LEU A 290 3.66 12.42 31.74
CA LEU A 290 3.88 13.70 32.39
C LEU A 290 2.71 14.06 33.33
N TRP A 291 1.47 13.83 32.89
CA TRP A 291 0.29 14.06 33.72
C TRP A 291 0.31 13.18 34.98
N ALA A 292 0.63 11.88 34.83
CA ALA A 292 0.77 10.97 35.97
C ALA A 292 1.85 11.42 36.95
N SER A 293 2.99 11.92 36.45
CA SER A 293 4.08 12.43 37.30
C SER A 293 3.72 13.72 38.05
N ARG A 294 2.81 14.54 37.49
CA ARG A 294 2.41 15.85 38.02
C ARG A 294 1.02 15.87 38.67
N GLN A 295 0.42 14.71 38.95
CA GLN A 295 -0.91 14.67 39.60
C GLN A 295 -0.97 15.44 40.93
N GLY A 296 0.16 15.63 41.62
CA GLY A 296 0.25 16.42 42.85
C GLY A 296 0.21 17.94 42.67
N GLU A 297 0.39 18.45 41.45
CA GLU A 297 0.44 19.90 41.15
C GLU A 297 -0.92 20.50 40.80
N GLY A 298 -1.98 19.67 40.76
CA GLY A 298 -3.35 20.12 40.45
C GLY A 298 -3.58 20.50 38.98
N LEU A 299 -2.65 20.17 38.08
CA LEU A 299 -2.79 20.41 36.64
C LEU A 299 -3.78 19.43 36.02
N SER A 300 -4.67 19.93 35.18
CA SER A 300 -5.55 19.09 34.37
C SER A 300 -4.78 18.38 33.26
N TYR A 301 -5.37 17.31 32.70
CA TYR A 301 -4.81 16.60 31.55
C TYR A 301 -4.61 17.55 30.36
N GLU A 302 -5.60 18.39 30.06
CA GLU A 302 -5.54 19.38 28.98
C GLU A 302 -4.47 20.46 29.21
N GLN A 303 -4.28 20.89 30.46
CA GLN A 303 -3.19 21.82 30.79
C GLN A 303 -1.83 21.16 30.60
N THR A 304 -1.68 19.90 30.99
CA THR A 304 -0.45 19.13 30.77
C THR A 304 -0.20 18.97 29.27
N ARG A 305 -1.23 18.62 28.50
CA ARG A 305 -1.19 18.51 27.04
C ARG A 305 -0.69 19.80 26.38
N GLY A 306 -1.22 20.95 26.78
CA GLY A 306 -0.74 22.26 26.33
C GLY A 306 0.69 22.60 26.77
N GLN A 307 1.12 22.15 27.95
CA GLN A 307 2.49 22.33 28.44
C GLN A 307 3.51 21.47 27.69
N VAL A 308 3.17 20.23 27.30
CA VAL A 308 4.06 19.37 26.49
C VAL A 308 4.42 20.06 25.18
N LEU A 309 3.45 20.69 24.53
CA LEU A 309 3.67 21.41 23.27
C LEU A 309 4.53 22.66 23.41
N THR A 310 4.50 23.34 24.57
CA THR A 310 5.14 24.64 24.75
C THR A 310 6.47 24.60 25.50
N GLN A 311 6.60 23.75 26.52
CA GLN A 311 7.78 23.72 27.42
C GLN A 311 8.69 22.51 27.21
N GLU A 312 8.16 21.37 26.79
CA GLU A 312 8.91 20.11 26.62
C GLU A 312 9.15 19.77 25.13
N SER A 313 9.12 20.78 24.25
CA SER A 313 9.26 20.58 22.80
C SER A 313 10.56 19.88 22.41
N GLY A 314 11.66 20.10 23.14
CA GLY A 314 12.93 19.42 22.88
C GLY A 314 12.89 17.91 23.14
N ALA A 315 12.14 17.43 24.13
CA ALA A 315 11.98 16.00 24.39
C ALA A 315 11.12 15.34 23.30
N LEU A 316 10.03 15.99 22.92
CA LEU A 316 9.16 15.53 21.85
C LEU A 316 9.89 15.50 20.49
N ASP A 317 10.69 16.52 20.17
CA ASP A 317 11.54 16.55 18.98
C ASP A 317 12.49 15.34 18.92
N ALA A 318 13.09 14.97 20.06
CA ALA A 318 14.00 13.83 20.15
C ALA A 318 13.27 12.49 19.95
N ASP A 319 12.08 12.35 20.52
CA ASP A 319 11.24 11.15 20.35
C ASP A 319 10.79 11.00 18.89
N VAL A 320 10.30 12.08 18.26
CA VAL A 320 9.95 12.10 16.83
C VAL A 320 11.14 11.71 15.97
N ALA A 321 12.31 12.29 16.24
CA ALA A 321 13.53 11.99 15.50
C ALA A 321 13.93 10.51 15.66
N SER A 322 13.75 9.93 16.84
CA SER A 322 14.02 8.50 17.10
C SER A 322 13.09 7.58 16.32
N VAL A 323 11.78 7.85 16.36
CA VAL A 323 10.76 7.09 15.60
C VAL A 323 11.03 7.16 14.11
N LEU A 324 11.29 8.37 13.61
CA LEU A 324 11.61 8.58 12.21
C LEU A 324 12.90 7.84 11.83
N ALA A 325 13.95 7.88 12.67
CA ALA A 325 15.18 7.13 12.44
C ALA A 325 14.95 5.60 12.39
N GLU A 326 14.11 5.07 13.29
CA GLU A 326 13.72 3.66 13.28
C GLU A 326 12.94 3.29 12.01
N TYR A 327 11.98 4.12 11.61
CA TYR A 327 11.23 3.96 10.38
C TYR A 327 12.16 3.93 9.15
N ARG A 328 13.05 4.92 9.02
CA ARG A 328 14.04 5.00 7.94
C ARG A 328 14.90 3.73 7.88
N LYS A 329 15.35 3.25 9.03
CA LYS A 329 16.15 2.02 9.15
C LYS A 329 15.36 0.79 8.70
N LYS A 330 14.11 0.63 9.14
CA LYS A 330 13.24 -0.49 8.74
C LYS A 330 12.93 -0.46 7.25
N ALA A 331 12.57 0.70 6.70
CA ALA A 331 12.30 0.89 5.28
C ALA A 331 13.52 0.55 4.41
N ALA A 332 14.70 1.08 4.80
CA ALA A 332 15.94 0.81 4.10
C ALA A 332 16.33 -0.68 4.15
N ALA A 333 16.23 -1.31 5.32
CA ALA A 333 16.54 -2.73 5.47
C ALA A 333 15.60 -3.61 4.64
N ALA A 334 14.30 -3.33 4.62
CA ALA A 334 13.32 -4.07 3.85
C ALA A 334 13.54 -3.91 2.33
N ALA A 335 13.88 -2.70 1.88
CA ALA A 335 14.20 -2.45 0.47
C ALA A 335 15.52 -3.13 0.05
N ASP A 336 16.55 -3.10 0.90
CA ASP A 336 17.81 -3.79 0.65
C ASP A 336 17.62 -5.31 0.60
N GLU A 337 16.81 -5.86 1.50
CA GLU A 337 16.42 -7.26 1.49
C GLU A 337 15.72 -7.63 0.18
N PHE A 338 14.76 -6.80 -0.26
CA PHE A 338 14.06 -7.00 -1.53
C PHE A 338 15.04 -7.04 -2.72
N VAL A 339 15.89 -6.02 -2.86
CA VAL A 339 16.84 -5.92 -3.98
C VAL A 339 17.87 -7.05 -3.94
N LYS A 340 18.25 -7.52 -2.74
CA LYS A 340 19.16 -8.66 -2.57
C LYS A 340 18.53 -9.98 -3.05
N TYR A 341 17.26 -10.23 -2.73
CA TYR A 341 16.59 -11.47 -3.12
C TYR A 341 16.04 -11.43 -4.55
N PHE A 342 15.71 -10.25 -5.07
CA PHE A 342 15.09 -10.05 -6.37
C PHE A 342 15.83 -8.98 -7.21
N PRO A 343 17.14 -9.13 -7.48
CA PRO A 343 17.93 -8.11 -8.17
C PRO A 343 17.43 -7.84 -9.60
N ASP A 344 16.95 -8.88 -10.29
CA ASP A 344 16.43 -8.80 -11.66
C ASP A 344 14.93 -8.48 -11.72
N SER A 345 14.27 -8.26 -10.58
CA SER A 345 12.86 -7.92 -10.59
C SER A 345 12.63 -6.53 -11.19
N ARG A 346 11.54 -6.39 -11.93
CA ARG A 346 11.03 -5.09 -12.41
C ARG A 346 10.76 -4.09 -11.27
N TYR A 347 10.67 -4.58 -10.03
CA TYR A 347 10.45 -3.81 -8.81
C TYR A 347 11.72 -3.37 -8.09
N ALA A 348 12.91 -3.79 -8.54
CA ALA A 348 14.16 -3.43 -7.87
C ALA A 348 14.33 -1.90 -7.80
N CYS A 349 14.06 -1.20 -8.91
CA CYS A 349 14.09 0.26 -8.95
C CYS A 349 13.04 0.91 -8.02
N HIS A 350 11.86 0.31 -7.90
CA HIS A 350 10.81 0.77 -6.99
C HIS A 350 11.18 0.60 -5.52
N ALA A 351 11.80 -0.51 -5.16
CA ALA A 351 12.30 -0.73 -3.80
C ALA A 351 13.41 0.28 -3.46
N LEU A 352 14.33 0.55 -4.40
CA LEU A 352 15.33 1.61 -4.23
C LEU A 352 14.70 2.99 -4.07
N TYR A 353 13.63 3.29 -4.80
CA TYR A 353 12.89 4.54 -4.65
C TYR A 353 12.29 4.69 -3.26
N VAL A 354 11.64 3.63 -2.74
CA VAL A 354 11.12 3.62 -1.36
C VAL A 354 12.24 3.86 -0.35
N LYS A 355 13.40 3.21 -0.53
CA LYS A 355 14.58 3.42 0.31
C LYS A 355 15.07 4.87 0.28
N ALA A 356 15.33 5.40 -0.91
CA ALA A 356 15.88 6.74 -1.10
C ALA A 356 14.93 7.82 -0.52
N ARG A 357 13.64 7.68 -0.80
CA ARG A 357 12.60 8.56 -0.24
C ARG A 357 12.52 8.47 1.28
N ALA A 358 12.55 7.27 1.86
CA ALA A 358 12.57 7.12 3.31
C ALA A 358 13.79 7.82 3.92
N MET A 359 14.97 7.71 3.30
CA MET A 359 16.18 8.40 3.77
C MET A 359 16.08 9.93 3.70
N ASP A 360 15.29 10.46 2.76
CA ASP A 360 15.02 11.90 2.62
C ASP A 360 13.87 12.40 3.50
N LEU A 361 12.98 11.52 3.96
CA LEU A 361 11.77 11.86 4.72
C LEU A 361 12.11 12.59 6.02
N ARG A 362 11.58 13.79 6.23
CA ARG A 362 11.75 14.65 7.41
C ARG A 362 10.41 15.00 8.04
N ALA A 363 10.43 15.42 9.30
CA ALA A 363 9.26 15.90 10.04
C ALA A 363 9.26 17.43 10.09
N ASP A 364 8.13 18.06 9.76
CA ASP A 364 7.93 19.50 9.91
C ASP A 364 7.50 19.81 11.35
N MET A 365 8.51 20.04 12.21
CA MET A 365 8.27 20.40 13.61
C MET A 365 7.68 21.80 13.76
N ALA A 366 7.80 22.68 12.76
CA ALA A 366 7.23 24.02 12.81
C ALA A 366 5.70 23.96 12.62
N SER A 367 5.25 23.26 11.57
CA SER A 367 3.82 22.99 11.34
C SER A 367 3.21 22.21 12.50
N PHE A 368 3.93 21.21 13.03
CA PHE A 368 3.46 20.47 14.19
C PHE A 368 3.22 21.37 15.42
N ARG A 369 4.15 22.27 15.74
CA ARG A 369 3.99 23.19 16.90
C ARG A 369 2.85 24.17 16.74
N ARG A 370 2.57 24.60 15.51
CA ARG A 370 1.54 25.60 15.20
C ARG A 370 0.15 24.96 15.12
N ASP A 371 0.04 23.88 14.38
CA ASP A 371 -1.24 23.31 13.93
C ASP A 371 -1.57 21.99 14.62
N GLN A 372 -0.64 21.44 15.42
CA GLN A 372 -0.73 20.09 16.03
C GLN A 372 -0.85 18.97 14.98
N VAL A 373 -0.46 19.24 13.74
CA VAL A 373 -0.44 18.28 12.64
C VAL A 373 1.00 17.96 12.30
N LEU A 374 1.39 16.70 12.47
CA LEU A 374 2.72 16.25 12.08
C LEU A 374 2.74 16.00 10.58
N GLU A 375 3.33 16.95 9.86
CA GLU A 375 3.53 16.83 8.42
C GLU A 375 4.92 16.25 8.12
N PHE A 376 4.99 15.40 7.10
CA PHE A 376 6.26 14.88 6.60
C PHE A 376 6.52 15.43 5.21
N TYR A 377 7.79 15.74 4.94
CA TYR A 377 8.25 16.23 3.65
C TYR A 377 9.51 15.49 3.21
N ASP A 378 9.75 15.47 1.90
CA ASP A 378 10.90 14.80 1.28
C ASP A 378 11.55 15.66 0.18
N ASP A 379 11.24 16.95 0.14
CA ASP A 379 11.72 17.89 -0.88
C ASP A 379 13.13 18.45 -0.63
N PHE A 380 13.68 18.19 0.57
CA PHE A 380 15.04 18.53 0.97
C PHE A 380 15.91 17.26 1.14
N PRO A 381 16.57 16.78 0.06
CA PRO A 381 17.27 15.49 0.08
C PRO A 381 18.46 15.46 1.05
N SER A 382 18.72 14.27 1.59
CA SER A 382 19.85 13.97 2.47
C SER A 382 21.05 13.46 1.67
N ASP A 383 22.27 13.82 2.08
CA ASP A 383 23.48 13.28 1.42
C ASP A 383 23.55 11.75 1.53
N ALA A 384 22.92 11.17 2.57
CA ALA A 384 22.85 9.73 2.77
C ALA A 384 22.05 9.00 1.68
N SER A 385 21.08 9.66 1.03
CA SER A 385 20.25 9.06 -0.03
C SER A 385 20.89 9.13 -1.42
N ARG A 386 21.96 9.93 -1.60
CA ARG A 386 22.65 10.15 -2.88
C ARG A 386 22.93 8.85 -3.63
N HIS A 387 23.55 7.88 -2.95
CA HIS A 387 23.94 6.62 -3.58
C HIS A 387 22.73 5.85 -4.13
N GLU A 388 21.60 5.89 -3.44
CA GLU A 388 20.39 5.20 -3.88
C GLU A 388 19.72 5.90 -5.06
N TRP A 389 19.73 7.24 -5.07
CA TRP A 389 19.29 8.02 -6.23
C TRP A 389 20.14 7.75 -7.47
N GLU A 390 21.47 7.66 -7.33
CA GLU A 390 22.37 7.28 -8.42
C GLU A 390 22.07 5.88 -8.96
N ARG A 391 21.77 4.91 -8.08
CA ARG A 391 21.37 3.55 -8.48
C ARG A 391 20.03 3.55 -9.23
N ILE A 392 19.07 4.38 -8.83
CA ILE A 392 17.78 4.53 -9.53
C ILE A 392 18.00 5.10 -10.95
N GLU A 393 18.79 6.17 -11.06
CA GLU A 393 19.15 6.79 -12.35
C GLU A 393 19.83 5.77 -13.27
N ALA A 394 20.80 4.99 -12.75
CA ALA A 394 21.54 4.01 -13.53
C ALA A 394 20.71 2.79 -13.97
N ASN A 395 19.86 2.26 -13.08
CA ASN A 395 19.11 1.02 -13.32
C ASN A 395 17.81 1.23 -14.11
N GLY A 396 17.28 2.46 -14.14
CA GLY A 396 16.00 2.75 -14.79
C GLY A 396 15.93 4.15 -15.38
N PRO A 397 16.83 4.54 -16.31
CA PRO A 397 16.95 5.93 -16.77
C PRO A 397 15.67 6.49 -17.41
N GLY A 398 14.82 5.64 -18.01
CA GLY A 398 13.53 6.05 -18.58
C GLY A 398 12.33 5.90 -17.63
N SER A 399 12.55 5.49 -16.38
CA SER A 399 11.47 5.25 -15.43
C SER A 399 10.98 6.55 -14.78
N PRO A 400 9.73 6.62 -14.28
CA PRO A 400 9.28 7.78 -13.51
C PRO A 400 10.12 8.06 -12.26
N MET A 401 10.72 7.02 -11.67
CA MET A 401 11.61 7.15 -10.51
C MET A 401 12.94 7.84 -10.87
N ALA A 402 13.42 7.71 -12.11
CA ALA A 402 14.58 8.44 -12.58
C ALA A 402 14.32 9.95 -12.66
N ALA A 403 13.07 10.37 -12.93
CA ALA A 403 12.73 11.79 -12.88
C ALA A 403 12.92 12.37 -11.46
N ALA A 404 12.42 11.65 -10.45
CA ALA A 404 12.64 12.03 -9.05
C ALA A 404 14.13 11.98 -8.68
N ALA A 405 14.85 10.93 -9.10
CA ALA A 405 16.27 10.79 -8.85
C ALA A 405 17.08 11.95 -9.43
N LEU A 406 16.86 12.33 -10.70
CA LEU A 406 17.54 13.44 -11.36
C LEU A 406 17.33 14.76 -10.63
N LEU A 407 16.09 15.04 -10.18
CA LEU A 407 15.78 16.23 -9.40
C LEU A 407 16.54 16.23 -8.06
N ARG A 408 16.45 15.15 -7.27
CA ARG A 408 17.12 15.05 -5.97
C ARG A 408 18.64 15.14 -6.11
N LEU A 409 19.19 14.49 -7.11
CA LEU A 409 20.61 14.52 -7.43
C LEU A 409 21.10 15.88 -7.92
N ALA A 410 20.26 16.65 -8.63
CA ALA A 410 20.56 18.03 -8.99
C ALA A 410 20.60 18.93 -7.75
N GLN A 411 19.64 18.80 -6.83
CA GLN A 411 19.63 19.53 -5.56
C GLN A 411 20.89 19.23 -4.73
N LEU A 412 21.28 17.95 -4.62
CA LEU A 412 22.47 17.53 -3.88
C LEU A 412 23.77 18.03 -4.54
N ASP A 413 23.90 17.93 -5.86
CA ASP A 413 25.07 18.47 -6.58
C ASP A 413 25.19 19.99 -6.42
N ALA A 414 24.07 20.71 -6.45
CA ALA A 414 24.09 22.16 -6.32
C ALA A 414 24.52 22.61 -4.90
N ARG A 415 24.13 21.87 -3.86
CA ARG A 415 24.58 22.08 -2.47
C ARG A 415 26.09 21.86 -2.28
N GLU A 416 26.67 20.98 -3.09
CA GLU A 416 28.13 20.77 -3.15
C GLU A 416 28.85 21.82 -4.01
N GLY A 417 28.12 22.74 -4.65
CA GLY A 417 28.66 23.75 -5.57
C GLY A 417 28.91 23.23 -6.98
N ALA A 418 28.49 22.02 -7.32
CA ALA A 418 28.61 21.45 -8.66
C ALA A 418 27.45 21.85 -9.57
N ILE A 419 27.24 23.15 -9.74
CA ILE A 419 26.08 23.74 -10.45
C ILE A 419 25.96 23.21 -11.89
N ASP A 420 27.07 23.07 -12.62
CA ASP A 420 27.03 22.58 -14.01
C ASP A 420 26.54 21.13 -14.11
N ARG A 421 26.91 20.26 -13.14
CA ARG A 421 26.39 18.88 -13.08
C ARG A 421 24.91 18.86 -12.74
N ALA A 422 24.48 19.75 -11.85
CA ALA A 422 23.09 19.90 -11.47
C ALA A 422 22.23 20.33 -12.67
N ILE A 423 22.67 21.34 -13.44
CA ILE A 423 22.00 21.76 -14.69
C ILE A 423 21.92 20.59 -15.67
N GLY A 424 23.03 19.87 -15.91
CA GLY A 424 23.02 18.71 -16.81
C GLY A 424 22.11 17.55 -16.36
N ARG A 425 21.81 17.42 -15.06
CA ARG A 425 20.78 16.49 -14.56
C ARG A 425 19.36 17.00 -14.82
N LEU A 426 19.11 18.30 -14.65
CA LEU A 426 17.81 18.91 -14.93
C LEU A 426 17.47 18.94 -16.43
N GLU A 427 18.46 19.15 -17.30
CA GLU A 427 18.28 19.03 -18.75
C GLU A 427 17.85 17.61 -19.15
N ARG A 428 18.46 16.59 -18.52
CA ARG A 428 18.06 15.20 -18.74
C ARG A 428 16.67 14.91 -18.21
N LEU A 429 16.28 15.52 -17.08
CA LEU A 429 14.92 15.41 -16.54
C LEU A 429 13.88 15.96 -17.52
N GLU A 430 14.14 17.12 -18.13
CA GLU A 430 13.26 17.72 -19.15
C GLU A 430 13.17 16.89 -20.43
N GLN A 431 14.22 16.14 -20.76
CA GLN A 431 14.25 15.23 -21.92
C GLN A 431 13.52 13.89 -21.66
N LEU A 432 13.13 13.58 -20.42
CA LEU A 432 12.48 12.30 -20.12
C LEU A 432 11.08 12.21 -20.77
N PRO A 433 10.79 11.13 -21.52
CA PRO A 433 9.49 10.95 -22.17
C PRO A 433 8.33 11.00 -21.18
N GLY A 434 7.41 11.94 -21.38
CA GLY A 434 6.22 12.10 -20.53
C GLY A 434 6.45 12.81 -19.20
N ALA A 435 7.56 13.55 -19.04
CA ALA A 435 7.73 14.47 -17.90
C ALA A 435 6.60 15.52 -17.84
N SER A 436 6.14 16.00 -19.00
CA SER A 436 5.02 16.96 -19.12
C SER A 436 3.66 16.30 -19.36
N ALA A 437 3.58 14.97 -19.47
CA ALA A 437 2.28 14.33 -19.58
C ALA A 437 1.54 14.58 -18.27
N PRO A 438 0.28 15.04 -18.30
CA PRO A 438 -0.50 15.18 -17.09
C PRO A 438 -0.45 13.85 -16.36
N ASP A 439 -0.20 13.90 -15.04
CA ASP A 439 -0.31 12.72 -14.20
C ASP A 439 -1.67 12.13 -14.55
N ALA A 440 -1.67 10.94 -15.15
CA ALA A 440 -2.89 10.26 -15.56
C ALA A 440 -3.58 9.78 -14.28
N GLU A 441 -4.06 10.75 -13.49
CA GLU A 441 -4.86 10.59 -12.30
C GLU A 441 -6.06 9.75 -12.71
N GLY A 442 -5.99 8.46 -12.41
CA GLY A 442 -7.07 7.52 -12.70
C GLY A 442 -7.22 7.08 -14.16
N GLY A 443 -6.15 7.09 -14.96
CA GLY A 443 -6.16 6.61 -16.35
C GLY A 443 -6.43 5.10 -16.55
N TRP A 444 -7.53 4.59 -16.01
CA TRP A 444 -8.17 3.34 -16.42
C TRP A 444 -8.79 3.44 -17.84
N ALA A 445 -8.87 4.65 -18.40
CA ALA A 445 -9.83 5.01 -19.44
C ALA A 445 -9.51 4.59 -20.88
N SER A 446 -8.36 3.96 -21.19
CA SER A 446 -8.05 3.57 -22.58
C SER A 446 -7.41 2.20 -22.74
N ALA A 447 -7.52 1.37 -21.71
CA ALA A 447 -7.12 -0.01 -21.82
C ALA A 447 -8.18 -0.73 -22.69
N GLY A 448 -7.89 -0.94 -23.97
CA GLY A 448 -8.82 -1.54 -24.93
C GLY A 448 -9.40 -2.88 -24.47
N PRO A 449 -10.46 -3.42 -25.09
CA PRO A 449 -11.21 -4.59 -24.63
C PRO A 449 -10.42 -5.90 -24.39
N GLY A 450 -9.12 -5.97 -24.74
CA GLY A 450 -8.21 -7.07 -24.38
C GLY A 450 -7.31 -6.83 -23.16
N SER A 451 -7.38 -5.67 -22.53
CA SER A 451 -6.46 -5.22 -21.47
C SER A 451 -6.87 -5.59 -20.04
N SER A 452 -8.02 -6.24 -19.86
CA SER A 452 -8.54 -6.63 -18.53
C SER A 452 -7.64 -7.59 -17.76
N THR A 453 -6.62 -8.15 -18.43
CA THR A 453 -5.58 -9.00 -17.83
C THR A 453 -4.22 -8.31 -17.69
N ALA A 454 -4.07 -7.09 -18.23
CA ALA A 454 -2.83 -6.35 -18.13
C ALA A 454 -2.61 -5.89 -16.68
N ARG A 455 -1.40 -6.13 -16.16
CA ARG A 455 -1.02 -5.67 -14.82
C ARG A 455 -0.97 -4.14 -14.81
N ARG A 456 -1.45 -3.52 -13.74
CA ARG A 456 -1.26 -2.07 -13.53
C ARG A 456 0.25 -1.77 -13.50
N PRO A 457 0.71 -0.63 -14.05
CA PRO A 457 2.12 -0.26 -13.97
C PRO A 457 2.59 -0.26 -12.52
N ALA A 458 3.77 -0.84 -12.30
CA ALA A 458 4.36 -1.04 -10.97
C ALA A 458 4.46 0.26 -10.15
N TYR A 459 4.68 1.40 -10.81
CA TYR A 459 4.87 2.71 -10.16
C TYR A 459 3.55 3.37 -9.72
N ALA A 460 2.38 2.83 -10.08
CA ALA A 460 1.11 3.51 -9.83
C ALA A 460 0.78 3.68 -8.34
N GLY A 461 1.32 2.83 -7.46
CA GLY A 461 1.14 2.96 -6.01
C GLY A 461 2.16 3.90 -5.33
N LEU A 462 3.22 4.30 -6.05
CA LEU A 462 4.23 5.21 -5.53
C LEU A 462 3.85 6.70 -5.63
N ALA A 463 2.72 7.02 -6.26
CA ALA A 463 2.17 8.38 -6.36
C ALA A 463 3.20 9.45 -6.80
N ILE A 464 4.10 9.10 -7.74
CA ILE A 464 5.17 9.98 -8.22
C ILE A 464 4.54 11.10 -9.06
N PRO A 465 4.60 12.38 -8.64
CA PRO A 465 3.91 13.47 -9.30
C PRO A 465 4.77 14.00 -10.46
N ARG A 466 4.67 13.40 -11.66
CA ARG A 466 5.60 13.65 -12.76
C ARG A 466 5.53 15.09 -13.24
N ALA A 467 4.32 15.63 -13.35
CA ALA A 467 4.10 17.00 -13.78
C ALA A 467 4.73 17.99 -12.78
N LYS A 468 4.59 17.70 -11.47
CA LYS A 468 5.23 18.49 -10.41
C LYS A 468 6.76 18.39 -10.51
N LEU A 469 7.32 17.19 -10.63
CA LEU A 469 8.77 16.99 -10.74
C LEU A 469 9.36 17.73 -11.95
N SER A 470 8.68 17.71 -13.10
CA SER A 470 9.10 18.47 -14.28
C SER A 470 9.05 19.97 -14.03
N SER A 471 7.98 20.48 -13.40
CA SER A 471 7.84 21.90 -13.06
C SER A 471 8.91 22.35 -12.06
N ASP A 472 9.13 21.56 -11.01
CA ASP A 472 10.15 21.81 -9.99
C ASP A 472 11.55 21.77 -10.61
N GLY A 473 11.79 20.86 -11.55
CA GLY A 473 13.02 20.76 -12.31
C GLY A 473 13.31 22.00 -13.16
N SER A 474 12.33 22.46 -13.94
CA SER A 474 12.47 23.68 -14.75
C SER A 474 12.62 24.93 -13.88
N ARG A 475 11.93 24.99 -12.72
CA ARG A 475 12.12 26.07 -11.73
C ARG A 475 13.53 26.10 -11.17
N LEU A 476 14.02 24.93 -10.74
CA LEU A 476 15.36 24.81 -10.19
C LEU A 476 16.44 25.13 -11.23
N ARG A 477 16.21 24.75 -12.49
CA ARG A 477 17.10 25.07 -13.61
C ARG A 477 17.15 26.57 -13.86
N GLY A 478 15.99 27.24 -13.94
CA GLY A 478 15.91 28.69 -14.10
C GLY A 478 16.63 29.42 -12.97
N LEU A 479 16.42 28.99 -11.72
CA LEU A 479 17.14 29.50 -10.56
C LEU A 479 18.67 29.39 -10.78
N PHE A 480 19.17 28.22 -11.20
CA PHE A 480 20.60 28.02 -11.42
C PHE A 480 21.16 28.88 -12.53
N GLU A 481 20.50 28.95 -13.69
CA GLU A 481 21.01 29.66 -14.87
C GLU A 481 21.05 31.18 -14.68
N ASN A 482 20.03 31.75 -14.04
CA ASN A 482 19.90 33.20 -13.89
C ASN A 482 20.68 33.77 -12.69
N ASN A 483 20.92 32.94 -11.67
CA ASN A 483 21.53 33.38 -10.41
C ASN A 483 23.01 32.99 -10.28
N ARG A 484 23.65 32.55 -11.37
CA ARG A 484 25.10 32.34 -11.38
C ARG A 484 25.85 33.64 -11.20
N ASP A 485 26.80 33.63 -10.26
CA ASP A 485 27.67 34.76 -9.99
C ASP A 485 29.13 34.30 -10.08
N PRO A 486 29.78 34.47 -11.25
CA PRO A 486 31.18 34.10 -11.43
C PRO A 486 32.13 34.84 -10.49
N ALA A 487 31.79 36.06 -10.07
CA ALA A 487 32.63 36.83 -9.16
C ALA A 487 32.59 36.24 -7.74
N LEU A 488 31.42 35.73 -7.33
CA LEU A 488 31.22 35.06 -6.05
C LEU A 488 31.32 33.52 -6.11
N LYS A 489 31.71 32.97 -7.27
CA LYS A 489 31.88 31.52 -7.51
C LYS A 489 30.65 30.69 -7.13
N ASP A 490 29.45 31.20 -7.42
CA ASP A 490 28.17 30.56 -7.09
C ASP A 490 27.97 30.26 -5.58
N GLU A 491 28.79 30.85 -4.69
CA GLU A 491 28.73 30.64 -3.23
C GLU A 491 27.40 31.08 -2.59
N PRO A 492 26.77 32.21 -2.98
CA PRO A 492 25.46 32.59 -2.45
C PRO A 492 24.40 31.53 -2.76
N LEU A 493 24.37 31.04 -4.01
CA LEU A 493 23.43 30.01 -4.46
C LEU A 493 23.65 28.70 -3.69
N ARG A 494 24.91 28.28 -3.52
CA ARG A 494 25.27 27.08 -2.74
C ARG A 494 24.78 27.17 -1.29
N GLN A 495 25.01 28.30 -0.63
CA GLN A 495 24.56 28.50 0.76
C GLN A 495 23.04 28.57 0.87
N PHE A 496 22.36 29.19 -0.10
CA PHE A 496 20.90 29.24 -0.15
C PHE A 496 20.29 27.85 -0.25
N LEU A 497 20.77 27.02 -1.18
CA LEU A 497 20.28 25.66 -1.40
C LEU A 497 20.60 24.70 -0.24
N ALA A 498 21.53 25.07 0.65
CA ALA A 498 21.82 24.32 1.87
C ALA A 498 20.84 24.63 3.02
N LEU A 499 19.96 25.63 2.86
CA LEU A 499 18.93 25.96 3.82
C LEU A 499 17.69 25.09 3.59
N ASP A 500 17.17 24.53 4.68
CA ASP A 500 15.93 23.77 4.70
C ASP A 500 14.76 24.75 4.91
N ALA A 501 13.82 24.81 3.96
CA ALA A 501 12.68 25.75 3.99
C ALA A 501 11.74 25.51 5.17
N HIS A 502 11.76 24.30 5.74
CA HIS A 502 10.97 23.92 6.91
C HIS A 502 11.70 24.18 8.24
N ASP A 503 12.95 24.66 8.23
CA ASP A 503 13.66 25.02 9.47
C ASP A 503 12.99 26.25 10.11
N PRO A 504 12.66 26.23 11.43
CA PRO A 504 12.09 27.38 12.12
C PRO A 504 12.93 28.67 12.04
N GLN A 505 14.22 28.56 11.72
CA GLN A 505 15.14 29.67 11.55
C GLN A 505 15.40 30.02 10.07
N TYR A 506 14.66 29.43 9.13
CA TYR A 506 14.88 29.59 7.70
C TYR A 506 14.92 31.08 7.30
N THR A 507 13.87 31.85 7.60
CA THR A 507 13.79 33.28 7.27
C THR A 507 15.00 34.05 7.78
N ARG A 508 15.37 33.84 9.04
CA ARG A 508 16.53 34.50 9.66
C ARG A 508 17.86 34.11 9.00
N ARG A 509 17.99 32.87 8.53
CA ARG A 509 19.19 32.41 7.82
C ARG A 509 19.26 32.98 6.40
N VAL A 510 18.12 33.11 5.72
CA VAL A 510 18.01 33.77 4.41
C VAL A 510 18.35 35.26 4.53
N GLU A 511 17.87 35.95 5.56
CA GLU A 511 18.23 37.36 5.83
C GLU A 511 19.74 37.54 6.05
N ARG A 512 20.37 36.70 6.87
CA ARG A 512 21.84 36.73 7.06
C ARG A 512 22.59 36.46 5.77
N LEU A 513 22.06 35.58 4.92
CA LEU A 513 22.67 35.28 3.63
C LEU A 513 22.62 36.50 2.72
N ARG A 514 21.49 37.21 2.72
CA ARG A 514 21.30 38.48 1.99
C ARG A 514 22.26 39.56 2.49
N GLU A 515 22.39 39.74 3.79
CA GLU A 515 23.34 40.69 4.40
C GLU A 515 24.79 40.37 4.04
N ARG A 516 25.13 39.08 3.95
CA ARG A 516 26.47 38.62 3.61
C ARG A 516 26.83 38.86 2.14
N PHE A 517 25.84 38.89 1.25
CA PHE A 517 26.03 39.03 -0.19
C PHE A 517 25.11 40.12 -0.79
N PRO A 518 25.29 41.40 -0.41
CA PRO A 518 24.34 42.50 -0.67
C PRO A 518 24.20 42.94 -2.14
N GLU A 519 24.96 42.34 -3.05
CA GLU A 519 24.91 42.60 -4.50
C GLU A 519 24.87 41.29 -5.32
N SER A 520 24.60 40.17 -4.66
CA SER A 520 24.44 38.89 -5.34
C SER A 520 23.27 38.99 -6.31
N ARG A 521 23.41 38.34 -7.47
CA ARG A 521 22.29 38.14 -8.40
C ARG A 521 21.08 37.46 -7.77
N LEU A 522 21.29 36.78 -6.64
CA LEU A 522 20.28 36.09 -5.85
C LEU A 522 19.43 37.01 -4.95
N ASP A 523 19.71 38.33 -4.84
CA ASP A 523 19.01 39.21 -3.86
C ASP A 523 17.49 39.15 -3.97
N ASP A 524 16.95 39.16 -5.19
CA ASP A 524 15.52 39.11 -5.46
C ASP A 524 14.91 37.74 -5.11
N GLN A 525 15.64 36.65 -5.38
CA GLN A 525 15.25 35.30 -4.99
C GLN A 525 15.29 35.09 -3.48
N LEU A 526 16.25 35.69 -2.77
CA LEU A 526 16.28 35.66 -1.30
C LEU A 526 15.10 36.44 -0.70
N GLU A 527 14.73 37.58 -1.31
CA GLU A 527 13.55 38.35 -0.90
C GLU A 527 12.26 37.56 -1.13
N LEU A 528 12.12 36.90 -2.29
CA LEU A 528 10.99 36.01 -2.58
C LEU A 528 10.92 34.84 -1.59
N ALA A 529 12.07 34.23 -1.25
CA ALA A 529 12.14 33.16 -0.27
C ALA A 529 11.67 33.59 1.13
N ILE A 530 12.01 34.82 1.55
CA ILE A 530 11.50 35.42 2.79
C ILE A 530 9.98 35.61 2.73
N ALA A 531 9.47 36.13 1.60
CA ALA A 531 8.03 36.31 1.40
C ALA A 531 7.26 34.98 1.48
N MET A 532 7.79 33.93 0.86
CA MET A 532 7.18 32.59 0.86
C MET A 532 7.21 31.90 2.22
N ALA A 533 8.18 32.24 3.08
CA ALA A 533 8.31 31.71 4.43
C ALA A 533 7.53 32.52 5.49
N ALA A 534 6.71 33.50 5.07
CA ALA A 534 5.89 34.26 6.00
C ALA A 534 4.87 33.36 6.71
N PRO A 535 4.67 33.52 8.03
CA PRO A 535 3.91 32.58 8.84
C PRO A 535 2.40 32.64 8.63
N ASP A 536 1.88 33.79 8.17
CA ASP A 536 0.47 34.03 7.92
C ASP A 536 0.22 34.51 6.49
N ALA A 537 -0.97 34.20 5.97
CA ALA A 537 -1.35 34.49 4.59
C ALA A 537 -1.30 36.00 4.26
N ALA A 538 -1.73 36.86 5.20
CA ALA A 538 -1.74 38.30 4.97
C ALA A 538 -0.31 38.87 4.84
N SER A 539 0.60 38.50 5.75
CA SER A 539 2.01 38.86 5.66
C SER A 539 2.67 38.31 4.39
N LYS A 540 2.34 37.07 4.00
CA LYS A 540 2.82 36.46 2.75
C LYS A 540 2.38 37.29 1.54
N THR A 541 1.09 37.62 1.45
CA THR A 541 0.54 38.46 0.37
C THR A 541 1.20 39.83 0.33
N GLU A 542 1.33 40.51 1.47
CA GLU A 542 1.97 41.84 1.55
C GLU A 542 3.44 41.79 1.07
N LEU A 543 4.22 40.80 1.51
CA LEU A 543 5.61 40.64 1.10
C LEU A 543 5.73 40.29 -0.39
N LEU A 544 4.82 39.47 -0.92
CA LEU A 544 4.77 39.16 -2.35
C LEU A 544 4.39 40.36 -3.21
N GLU A 545 3.48 41.23 -2.74
CA GLU A 545 3.18 42.51 -3.41
C GLU A 545 4.41 43.41 -3.49
N ARG A 546 5.21 43.49 -2.41
CA ARG A 546 6.48 44.23 -2.42
C ARG A 546 7.46 43.65 -3.45
N CYS A 547 7.61 42.33 -3.50
CA CYS A 547 8.43 41.65 -4.51
C CYS A 547 7.94 41.97 -5.94
N ALA A 548 6.63 41.95 -6.17
CA ALA A 548 6.00 42.13 -7.48
C ALA A 548 5.99 43.58 -7.99
N THR A 549 6.19 44.57 -7.11
CA THR A 549 6.23 46.01 -7.45
C THR A 549 7.64 46.57 -7.51
N ARG A 550 8.63 45.89 -6.92
CA ARG A 550 10.02 46.29 -6.98
C ARG A 550 10.47 46.32 -8.45
N PRO A 551 11.02 47.43 -8.96
CA PRO A 551 11.60 47.49 -10.29
C PRO A 551 12.91 46.70 -10.30
N SER A 552 12.80 45.38 -10.30
CA SER A 552 13.90 44.45 -10.47
C SER A 552 13.82 43.90 -11.90
N SER A 553 14.97 43.78 -12.53
CA SER A 553 15.11 43.05 -13.81
C SER A 553 15.43 41.57 -13.58
N GLY A 554 15.30 41.11 -12.33
CA GLY A 554 15.69 39.77 -11.92
C GLY A 554 14.63 38.72 -12.28
N ASP A 555 15.05 37.46 -12.25
CA ASP A 555 14.24 36.33 -12.67
C ASP A 555 13.18 35.94 -11.62
N ALA A 556 13.29 36.43 -10.37
CA ALA A 556 12.32 36.18 -9.32
C ALA A 556 10.97 36.86 -9.57
N LEU A 557 10.90 37.93 -10.38
CA LEU A 557 9.69 38.71 -10.56
C LEU A 557 8.51 37.88 -11.09
N ALA A 558 8.74 37.03 -12.09
CA ALA A 558 7.69 36.19 -12.66
C ALA A 558 7.17 35.16 -11.63
N ASP A 559 8.05 34.59 -10.80
CA ASP A 559 7.68 33.67 -9.71
C ASP A 559 6.89 34.44 -8.64
N ALA A 560 7.37 35.61 -8.20
CA ALA A 560 6.67 36.44 -7.22
C ALA A 560 5.24 36.80 -7.65
N VAL A 561 5.04 37.21 -8.91
CA VAL A 561 3.71 37.53 -9.45
C VAL A 561 2.83 36.26 -9.51
N TYR A 562 3.39 35.11 -9.87
CA TYR A 562 2.66 33.84 -9.86
C TYR A 562 2.24 33.44 -8.44
N GLN A 563 3.17 33.44 -7.48
CA GLN A 563 2.90 33.11 -6.07
C GLN A 563 1.89 34.08 -5.45
N LEU A 564 1.93 35.36 -5.83
CA LEU A 564 0.94 36.36 -5.41
C LEU A 564 -0.47 35.98 -5.89
N GLY A 565 -0.59 35.49 -7.13
CA GLY A 565 -1.86 34.96 -7.64
C GLY A 565 -2.38 33.76 -6.85
N ILE A 566 -1.49 32.86 -6.42
CA ILE A 566 -1.84 31.72 -5.55
C ILE A 566 -2.31 32.21 -4.18
N ALA A 567 -1.58 33.13 -3.55
CA ALA A 567 -1.93 33.69 -2.23
C ALA A 567 -3.29 34.39 -2.27
N TYR A 568 -3.58 35.19 -3.30
CA TYR A 568 -4.91 35.77 -3.49
C TYR A 568 -6.01 34.72 -3.67
N ALA A 569 -5.75 33.63 -4.40
CA ALA A 569 -6.73 32.56 -4.57
C ALA A 569 -7.02 31.83 -3.26
N GLU A 570 -6.01 31.60 -2.42
CA GLU A 570 -6.14 31.02 -1.07
C GLU A 570 -6.99 31.91 -0.16
N GLU A 571 -6.83 33.23 -0.26
CA GLU A 571 -7.66 34.25 0.42
C GLU A 571 -9.06 34.44 -0.20
N LYS A 572 -9.42 33.69 -1.24
CA LYS A 572 -10.67 33.82 -2.03
C LYS A 572 -10.84 35.17 -2.74
N ARG A 573 -9.73 35.88 -2.98
CA ARG A 573 -9.66 37.14 -3.74
C ARG A 573 -9.46 36.85 -5.23
N PHE A 574 -10.46 36.19 -5.82
CA PHE A 574 -10.33 35.62 -7.17
C PHE A 574 -10.11 36.65 -8.29
N ALA A 575 -10.59 37.89 -8.14
CA ALA A 575 -10.38 38.96 -9.11
C ALA A 575 -8.91 39.39 -9.15
N GLU A 576 -8.30 39.58 -7.97
CA GLU A 576 -6.89 39.91 -7.84
C GLU A 576 -6.00 38.73 -8.26
N ALA A 577 -6.37 37.50 -7.90
CA ALA A 577 -5.69 36.29 -8.35
C ALA A 577 -5.66 36.19 -9.88
N ARG A 578 -6.82 36.40 -10.53
CA ARG A 578 -6.93 36.46 -11.99
C ARG A 578 -6.01 37.53 -12.58
N GLY A 579 -6.04 38.74 -12.01
CA GLY A 579 -5.17 39.85 -12.46
C GLY A 579 -3.69 39.52 -12.37
N ALA A 580 -3.25 38.86 -11.29
CA ALA A 580 -1.87 38.42 -11.12
C ALA A 580 -1.48 37.34 -12.16
N PHE A 581 -2.31 36.33 -12.38
CA PHE A 581 -2.03 35.32 -13.40
C PHE A 581 -2.03 35.89 -14.83
N GLU A 582 -2.97 36.78 -15.17
CA GLU A 582 -2.97 37.48 -16.46
C GLU A 582 -1.73 38.36 -16.65
N ARG A 583 -1.19 38.93 -15.56
CA ARG A 583 0.07 39.67 -15.57
C ARG A 583 1.24 38.74 -15.92
N VAL A 584 1.32 37.54 -15.35
CA VAL A 584 2.32 36.52 -15.75
C VAL A 584 2.23 36.24 -17.25
N LEU A 585 1.04 36.02 -17.79
CA LEU A 585 0.86 35.70 -19.21
C LEU A 585 1.25 36.84 -20.16
N ARG A 586 1.07 38.10 -19.72
CA ARG A 586 1.29 39.30 -20.55
C ARG A 586 2.72 39.81 -20.46
N GLU A 587 3.24 39.94 -19.24
CA GLU A 587 4.54 40.55 -18.96
C GLU A 587 5.67 39.51 -18.93
N HIS A 588 5.34 38.25 -18.65
CA HIS A 588 6.30 37.15 -18.49
C HIS A 588 5.93 35.94 -19.37
N ALA A 589 5.55 36.22 -20.62
CA ALA A 589 5.07 35.21 -21.57
C ALA A 589 6.07 34.08 -21.85
N GLU A 590 7.38 34.34 -21.72
CA GLU A 590 8.47 33.37 -21.92
C GLU A 590 8.88 32.66 -20.62
N SER A 591 8.26 33.00 -19.48
CA SER A 591 8.60 32.37 -18.20
C SER A 591 8.01 30.96 -18.08
N ILE A 592 8.66 30.13 -17.27
CA ILE A 592 8.18 28.79 -16.90
C ILE A 592 6.79 28.81 -16.22
N TRP A 593 6.38 29.97 -15.69
CA TRP A 593 5.12 30.15 -14.96
C TRP A 593 3.92 30.36 -15.86
N ARG A 594 4.11 30.52 -17.18
CA ARG A 594 3.01 30.69 -18.14
C ARG A 594 2.01 29.54 -18.07
N GLY A 595 2.46 28.30 -18.26
CA GLY A 595 1.60 27.11 -18.25
C GLY A 595 0.85 26.91 -16.92
N PRO A 596 1.55 26.95 -15.76
CA PRO A 596 0.91 26.94 -14.45
C PRO A 596 -0.13 28.06 -14.25
N ALA A 597 0.14 29.28 -14.72
CA ALA A 597 -0.80 30.40 -14.64
C ALA A 597 -2.06 30.17 -15.50
N GLU A 598 -1.91 29.67 -16.73
CA GLU A 598 -3.05 29.28 -17.60
C GLU A 598 -3.92 28.19 -16.93
N ASN A 599 -3.31 27.23 -16.23
CA ASN A 599 -4.03 26.20 -15.49
C ASN A 599 -4.81 26.78 -14.30
N GLN A 600 -4.22 27.71 -13.56
CA GLN A 600 -4.90 28.34 -12.42
C GLN A 600 -6.04 29.26 -12.87
N LEU A 601 -5.88 29.99 -13.97
CA LEU A 601 -6.97 30.77 -14.55
C LEU A 601 -8.17 29.90 -14.92
N ARG A 602 -7.93 28.76 -15.59
CA ARG A 602 -9.01 27.79 -15.89
C ARG A 602 -9.69 27.28 -14.63
N ARG A 603 -8.93 26.98 -13.58
CA ARG A 603 -9.49 26.56 -12.28
C ARG A 603 -10.36 27.64 -11.66
N ILE A 604 -9.88 28.87 -11.61
CA ILE A 604 -10.66 30.01 -11.09
C ILE A 604 -11.96 30.16 -11.90
N GLU A 605 -11.90 30.12 -13.23
CA GLU A 605 -13.08 30.22 -14.09
C GLU A 605 -14.10 29.12 -13.81
N THR A 606 -13.67 27.87 -13.60
CA THR A 606 -14.58 26.78 -13.22
C THR A 606 -15.22 27.00 -11.85
N VAL A 607 -14.47 27.50 -10.86
CA VAL A 607 -14.98 27.77 -9.51
C VAL A 607 -15.96 28.94 -9.53
N THR A 608 -15.67 30.01 -10.27
CA THR A 608 -16.54 31.18 -10.37
C THR A 608 -17.81 30.90 -11.17
N ALA A 609 -17.73 30.11 -12.25
CA ALA A 609 -18.91 29.75 -13.06
C ALA A 609 -19.88 28.83 -12.29
N GLY A 610 -19.37 27.97 -11.41
CA GLY A 610 -20.20 27.14 -10.53
C GLY A 610 -20.85 27.90 -9.37
N ALA A 611 -20.42 29.13 -9.10
CA ALA A 611 -20.91 29.97 -8.01
C ALA A 611 -21.97 31.00 -8.45
N GLU A 612 -22.27 31.11 -9.75
CA GLU A 612 -23.41 31.91 -10.21
C GLU A 612 -24.74 31.22 -9.83
N PRO A 613 -25.62 31.89 -9.06
CA PRO A 613 -26.83 31.30 -8.48
C PRO A 613 -27.96 31.02 -9.48
#